data_AF-A0A357Y608-F1
#
_entry.id   AF-A0A357Y608-F1
#
_cell.length_a   1.000
_cell.length_b   1.000
_cell.length_c   1.000
_cell.angle_alpha   90.00
_cell.angle_beta   90.00
_cell.angle_gamma   90.00
#
_symmetry.space_group_name_H-M   'P 1'
#
loop_
_entity.id
_entity.type
_entity.pdbx_description
1 polymer ?
#
loop_
_entity_poly.entity_id
_entity_poly.type
_entity_poly.pdbx_seq_one_letter_code
_entity_poly.pdbx_strand_id
1 'polypeptide(L)'
;WRLEGCVLYVTLEPCPMCAGAIVQSRLDRLVYGAPDFRMGGCESLLNIPGQPRLNPRTRVTAGVLEEECRAVLQAFFRARR
;
A
#
# COMPACT_ATOMS: atom_id res chain seq x y z
N TRP A 1 11.57 -12.34 -10.28
CA TRP A 1 10.14 -11.98 -10.31
C TRP A 1 9.45 -12.26 -8.97
N ARG A 2 9.84 -13.33 -8.25
CA ARG A 2 9.42 -13.54 -6.87
C ARG A 2 10.29 -12.71 -5.92
N LEU A 3 9.65 -11.90 -5.07
CA LEU A 3 10.27 -11.05 -4.06
C LEU A 3 10.04 -11.63 -2.66
N GLU A 4 10.21 -12.94 -2.53
CA GLU A 4 10.13 -13.65 -1.25
C GLU A 4 11.25 -13.14 -0.32
N GLY A 5 10.97 -13.00 0.97
CA GLY A 5 11.85 -12.39 1.96
C GLY A 5 11.94 -10.84 1.91
N CYS A 6 11.37 -10.19 0.90
CA CYS A 6 11.44 -8.73 0.76
C CYS A 6 10.30 -8.01 1.49
N VAL A 7 10.61 -6.79 1.95
CA VAL A 7 9.64 -5.85 2.54
C VAL A 7 9.58 -4.59 1.69
N LEU A 8 8.39 -4.20 1.26
CA LEU A 8 8.15 -2.93 0.58
C LEU A 8 7.61 -1.91 1.58
N TYR A 9 8.27 -0.75 1.67
CA TYR A 9 7.80 0.41 2.40
C TYR A 9 7.32 1.47 1.42
N VAL A 10 6.13 2.02 1.64
CA VAL A 10 5.56 3.09 0.81
C VAL A 10 4.77 4.07 1.68
N THR A 11 4.87 5.37 1.42
CA THR A 11 4.26 6.38 2.31
C THR A 11 2.74 6.50 2.18
N LEU A 12 2.17 6.05 1.05
CA LEU A 12 0.72 6.04 0.78
C LEU A 12 0.27 4.63 0.43
N GLU A 13 -0.94 4.27 0.80
CA GLU A 13 -1.56 3.00 0.44
C GLU A 13 -1.46 2.73 -1.09
N PRO A 14 -0.98 1.54 -1.51
CA PRO A 14 -0.91 1.18 -2.92
C PRO A 14 -2.27 1.15 -3.60
N CYS A 15 -2.36 1.72 -4.80
CA CYS A 15 -3.55 1.65 -5.65
C CYS A 15 -3.77 0.25 -6.24
N PRO A 16 -4.90 -0.05 -6.95
CA PRO A 16 -5.19 -1.39 -7.45
C PRO A 16 -4.10 -1.96 -8.37
N MET A 17 -3.46 -1.10 -9.18
CA MET A 17 -2.34 -1.49 -10.04
C MET A 17 -1.16 -1.99 -9.21
N CYS A 18 -0.74 -1.22 -8.21
CA CYS A 18 0.40 -1.57 -7.35
C CYS A 18 0.08 -2.77 -6.45
N ALA A 19 -1.12 -2.83 -5.88
CA ALA A 19 -1.58 -3.96 -5.07
C ALA A 19 -1.58 -5.28 -5.88
N GLY A 20 -2.05 -5.24 -7.13
CA GLY A 20 -1.96 -6.38 -8.04
C GLY A 20 -0.51 -6.81 -8.33
N ALA A 21 0.38 -5.85 -8.55
CA ALA A 21 1.81 -6.12 -8.78
C ALA A 21 2.49 -6.75 -7.53
N ILE A 22 2.15 -6.26 -6.33
CA ILE A 22 2.62 -6.81 -5.05
C ILE A 22 2.24 -8.28 -4.91
N VAL A 23 0.97 -8.60 -5.17
CA VAL A 23 0.47 -9.98 -5.15
C VAL A 23 1.18 -10.85 -6.19
N GLN A 24 1.30 -10.38 -7.44
CA GLN A 24 1.91 -11.14 -8.53
C GLN A 24 3.40 -11.40 -8.34
N SER A 25 4.11 -10.44 -7.74
CA SER A 25 5.53 -10.57 -7.40
C SER A 25 5.78 -11.40 -6.14
N ARG A 26 4.74 -11.88 -5.46
CA ARG A 26 4.84 -12.67 -4.22
C ARG A 26 5.63 -11.99 -3.12
N LEU A 27 5.47 -10.68 -3.00
CA LEU A 27 6.13 -9.91 -1.94
C LEU A 27 5.68 -10.42 -0.56
N ASP A 28 6.62 -10.59 0.36
CA ASP A 28 6.34 -11.14 1.69
C ASP A 28 5.63 -10.15 2.60
N ARG A 29 6.01 -8.87 2.55
CA ARG A 29 5.44 -7.85 3.42
C ARG A 29 5.33 -6.49 2.75
N LEU A 30 4.14 -5.90 2.84
CA LEU A 30 3.86 -4.51 2.53
C LEU A 30 3.72 -3.73 3.84
N VAL A 31 4.42 -2.61 3.94
CA VAL A 31 4.26 -1.61 5.00
C VAL A 31 3.89 -0.29 4.36
N TYR A 32 2.79 0.33 4.77
CA TYR A 32 2.42 1.65 4.29
C TYR A 32 2.05 2.64 5.38
N GLY A 33 2.20 3.92 5.07
CA GLY A 33 1.91 5.02 5.97
C GLY A 33 0.44 5.44 5.95
N ALA A 34 0.09 6.41 5.13
CA ALA A 34 -1.26 6.96 5.08
C ALA A 34 -2.22 6.11 4.22
N PRO A 35 -3.49 5.94 4.62
CA PRO A 35 -4.52 5.31 3.79
C PRO A 35 -4.93 6.20 2.61
N ASP A 36 -5.29 5.59 1.49
CA ASP A 36 -5.88 6.27 0.33
C ASP A 36 -7.37 5.90 0.21
N PHE A 37 -8.23 6.71 0.82
CA PHE A 37 -9.68 6.49 0.79
C PHE A 37 -10.33 6.68 -0.58
N ARG A 38 -9.59 7.20 -1.58
CA ARG A 38 -10.12 7.39 -2.94
C ARG A 38 -9.75 6.25 -3.86
N MET A 39 -8.52 5.76 -3.77
CA MET A 39 -7.95 4.80 -4.73
C MET A 39 -7.16 3.68 -4.06
N GLY A 40 -7.25 3.47 -2.75
CA GLY A 40 -6.50 2.46 -2.02
C GLY A 40 -6.93 1.03 -2.37
N GLY A 41 -5.97 0.22 -2.83
CA GLY A 41 -6.21 -1.16 -3.28
C GLY A 41 -5.90 -2.24 -2.24
N CYS A 42 -5.44 -1.87 -1.05
CA CYS A 42 -4.98 -2.80 -0.03
C CYS A 42 -6.00 -2.99 1.09
N GLU A 43 -6.59 -1.91 1.60
CA GLU A 43 -7.60 -1.96 2.67
C GLU A 43 -8.71 -0.90 2.51
N SER A 44 -8.46 0.23 1.84
CA SER A 44 -9.43 1.35 1.79
C SER A 44 -10.60 1.12 0.82
N LEU A 45 -10.36 1.08 -0.50
CA LEU A 45 -11.42 0.90 -1.50
C LEU A 45 -11.59 -0.57 -1.88
N LEU A 46 -10.47 -1.28 -2.02
CA LEU A 46 -10.41 -2.71 -2.28
C LEU A 46 -9.47 -3.37 -1.28
N ASN A 47 -9.57 -4.70 -1.17
CA ASN A 47 -8.61 -5.51 -0.44
C ASN A 47 -8.06 -6.62 -1.34
N ILE A 48 -7.16 -6.25 -2.26
CA ILE A 48 -6.54 -7.18 -3.22
C ILE A 48 -5.58 -8.16 -2.51
N PRO A 49 -4.67 -7.73 -1.62
CA PRO A 49 -3.74 -8.65 -0.94
C PRO A 49 -4.45 -9.63 0.00
N GLY A 50 -5.62 -9.26 0.54
CA GLY A 50 -6.42 -10.10 1.43
C GLY A 50 -7.36 -11.08 0.71
N GLN A 51 -7.42 -11.08 -0.63
CA GLN A 51 -8.26 -12.04 -1.35
C GLN A 51 -7.68 -13.47 -1.20
N PRO A 52 -8.42 -14.45 -0.64
CA PRO A 52 -7.87 -15.80 -0.36
C PRO A 52 -7.42 -16.56 -1.61
N ARG A 53 -7.97 -16.21 -2.78
CA ARG A 53 -7.61 -16.78 -4.08
C ARG A 53 -6.35 -16.16 -4.70
N LEU A 54 -5.95 -15.00 -4.20
CA LEU A 54 -4.74 -14.28 -4.61
C LEU A 54 -3.69 -14.46 -3.51
N ASN A 55 -2.39 -14.35 -3.85
CA ASN A 55 -1.26 -14.71 -2.99
C ASN A 55 -1.51 -14.59 -1.47
N PRO A 56 -1.73 -15.70 -0.74
CA PRO A 56 -2.17 -15.65 0.66
C PRO A 56 -1.05 -15.25 1.64
N ARG A 57 0.16 -14.98 1.14
CA ARG A 57 1.36 -14.79 1.97
C ARG A 57 1.71 -13.34 2.27
N THR A 58 1.21 -12.38 1.49
CA THR A 58 1.59 -10.98 1.65
C THR A 58 1.00 -10.42 2.95
N ARG A 59 1.85 -10.10 3.91
CA ARG A 59 1.47 -9.45 5.16
C ARG A 59 1.40 -7.94 4.96
N VAL A 60 0.31 -7.32 5.40
CA VAL A 60 0.11 -5.87 5.32
C VAL A 60 0.25 -5.24 6.69
N THR A 61 0.99 -4.14 6.79
CA THR A 61 1.07 -3.29 7.99
C THR A 61 0.76 -1.86 7.58
N ALA A 62 -0.39 -1.35 8.01
CA ALA A 62 -0.85 0.01 7.72
C ALA A 62 -0.48 1.00 8.84
N GLY A 63 -0.54 2.30 8.53
CA GLY A 63 -0.50 3.37 9.53
C GLY A 63 0.88 3.74 10.06
N VAL A 64 1.97 3.27 9.42
CA VAL A 64 3.34 3.58 9.90
C VAL A 64 3.71 5.01 9.56
N LEU A 65 3.85 5.87 10.57
CA LEU A 65 4.06 7.31 10.42
C LEU A 65 2.94 7.95 9.57
N GLU A 66 1.69 7.57 9.85
CA GLU A 66 0.53 8.02 9.07
C GLU A 66 0.43 9.56 9.01
N GLU A 67 0.58 10.24 10.14
CA GLU A 67 0.44 11.70 10.22
C GLU A 67 1.50 12.41 9.37
N GLU A 68 2.75 11.95 9.46
CA GLU A 68 3.87 12.49 8.69
C GLU A 68 3.72 12.20 7.20
N CYS A 69 3.34 10.98 6.84
CA CYS A 69 3.09 10.61 5.45
C CYS A 69 1.95 11.43 4.83
N ARG A 70 0.88 11.66 5.59
CA ARG A 70 -0.26 12.50 5.19
C ARG A 70 0.15 13.96 5.05
N ALA A 71 0.99 14.48 5.97
CA ALA A 71 1.45 15.85 5.95
C ALA A 71 2.23 16.19 4.68
N VAL A 72 3.07 15.27 4.18
CA VAL A 72 3.82 15.46 2.91
C VAL A 72 2.88 15.67 1.72
N LEU A 73 1.84 14.82 1.58
CA LEU A 73 0.85 14.95 0.51
C LEU A 73 0.03 16.25 0.63
N GLN A 74 -0.39 16.59 1.85
CA GLN A 74 -1.15 17.82 2.09
C GLN A 74 -0.32 19.06 1.75
N ALA A 75 0.94 19.11 2.17
CA ALA A 75 1.86 20.21 1.86
C ALA A 75 2.03 20.38 0.34
N PHE A 76 2.23 19.27 -0.39
CA PHE A 76 2.35 19.29 -1.84
C PHE A 76 1.11 19.88 -2.54
N PHE A 77 -0.10 19.44 -2.17
CA PHE A 77 -1.31 19.94 -2.79
C PHE A 77 -1.68 21.36 -2.35
N ARG A 78 -1.36 21.77 -1.12
CA ARG A 78 -1.55 23.16 -0.67
C ARG A 78 -0.70 24.14 -1.47
N ALA A 79 0.55 23.77 -1.80
CA ALA A 79 1.46 24.62 -2.57
C ALA A 79 1.06 24.79 -4.06
N ARG A 80 0.10 24.02 -4.57
CA ARG A 80 -0.38 24.05 -5.96
C ARG A 80 -1.84 24.51 -6.09
N ARG A 81 -2.42 25.04 -5.00
CA ARG A 81 -3.75 25.61 -4.97
C ARG A 81 -3.70 27.12 -5.04
#